data_AF-A0A0R3BNN1-F1
#
_entry.id   AF-A0A0R3BNN1-F1
#
_cell.length_a   1.000
_cell.length_b   1.000
_cell.length_c   1.000
_cell.angle_alpha   90.00
_cell.angle_beta   90.00
_cell.angle_gamma   90.00
#
_symmetry.space_group_name_H-M   'P 1'
#
loop_
_entity.id
_entity.type
_entity.pdbx_description
1 polymer ?
#
loop_
_entity_poly.entity_id
_entity_poly.type
_entity_poly.pdbx_seq_one_letter_code
_entity_poly.pdbx_strand_id
1 'polypeptide(L)' 'MPNTDWRSEEAYRGLKSAEAADLAWEWLRRDRDYQEDYRQLSRRERLSAAAGQFRRKWGLSFSS' A
#
# COMPACT_ATOMS: atom_id res chain seq x y z
N MET A 1 -5.30 -13.48 22.89
CA MET A 1 -5.74 -12.95 21.58
C MET A 1 -6.63 -11.76 21.86
N PRO A 2 -6.36 -10.56 21.32
CA PRO A 2 -7.29 -9.45 21.51
C PRO A 2 -8.67 -9.86 20.98
N ASN A 3 -9.71 -9.62 21.78
CA ASN A 3 -11.09 -9.88 21.41
C ASN A 3 -11.55 -8.77 20.46
N THR A 4 -11.03 -8.78 19.23
CA THR A 4 -11.42 -7.82 18.21
C THR A 4 -12.79 -8.23 17.68
N ASP A 5 -13.80 -7.43 18.01
CA ASP A 5 -15.13 -7.58 17.43
C ASP A 5 -15.11 -7.11 15.97
N TRP A 6 -14.65 -7.99 15.10
CA TRP A 6 -14.52 -7.74 13.67
C TRP A 6 -15.87 -7.54 12.96
N ARG A 7 -17.00 -7.80 13.65
CA ARG A 7 -18.35 -7.55 13.13
C ARG A 7 -18.94 -6.22 13.62
N SER A 8 -18.28 -5.52 14.53
CA SER A 8 -18.73 -4.20 14.99
C SER A 8 -18.64 -3.18 13.87
N GLU A 9 -19.79 -2.68 13.42
CA GLU A 9 -19.85 -1.61 12.42
C GLU A 9 -19.17 -0.32 12.92
N GLU A 10 -19.24 -0.04 14.23
CA GLU A 10 -18.63 1.12 14.85
C GLU A 10 -17.09 1.10 14.74
N ALA A 11 -16.49 -0.10 14.79
CA ALA A 11 -15.04 -0.28 14.59
C ALA A 11 -14.58 0.13 13.18
N TYR A 12 -15.48 0.18 12.20
CA TYR A 12 -15.19 0.54 10.80
C TYR A 12 -15.85 1.86 10.36
N ARG A 13 -16.37 2.67 11.30
CA ARG A 13 -17.06 3.93 10.95
C ARG A 13 -16.19 4.87 10.09
N GLY A 14 -14.88 4.92 10.35
CA GLY A 14 -13.93 5.70 9.56
C GLY A 14 -13.65 5.15 8.16
N LEU A 15 -13.91 3.87 7.90
CA LEU A 15 -13.78 3.26 6.57
C LEU A 15 -14.88 3.73 5.61
N LYS A 16 -16.05 4.12 6.14
CA LYS A 16 -17.17 4.60 5.32
C LYS A 16 -16.90 5.92 4.60
N SER A 17 -15.97 6.71 5.13
CA SER A 17 -15.51 7.97 4.54
C SER A 17 -14.16 7.84 3.84
N ALA A 18 -13.56 6.65 3.81
CA ALA A 18 -12.27 6.45 3.16
C ALA A 18 -12.44 6.38 1.65
N GLU A 19 -11.56 7.06 0.91
CA GLU A 19 -11.54 6.97 -0.54
C GLU A 19 -11.07 5.57 -0.97
N ALA A 20 -11.53 5.12 -2.14
CA ALA A 20 -11.12 3.83 -2.69
C ALA A 20 -9.59 3.73 -2.86
N ALA A 21 -8.93 4.87 -3.14
CA ALA A 21 -7.48 4.97 -3.23
C ALA A 21 -6.78 4.72 -1.88
N ASP A 22 -7.34 5.23 -0.78
CA ASP A 22 -6.78 5.03 0.56
C ASP A 22 -6.85 3.55 0.95
N LEU A 23 -7.99 2.90 0.67
CA LEU A 23 -8.14 1.47 0.89
C LEU A 23 -7.15 0.66 0.05
N ALA A 24 -7.07 0.94 -1.25
CA ALA A 24 -6.13 0.25 -2.15
C ALA A 24 -4.68 0.42 -1.67
N TRP A 25 -4.30 1.60 -1.18
CA TRP A 25 -2.99 1.86 -0.62
C TRP A 25 -2.73 1.07 0.67
N GLU A 26 -3.71 1.01 1.57
CA GLU A 26 -3.63 0.26 2.82
C GLU A 26 -3.42 -1.25 2.57
N TRP A 27 -4.07 -1.80 1.54
CA TRP A 27 -3.83 -3.19 1.11
C TRP A 27 -2.43 -3.37 0.54
N LEU A 28 -2.04 -2.53 -0.42
CA LEU A 28 -0.76 -2.63 -1.12
C LEU A 28 0.43 -2.53 -0.16
N ARG A 29 0.43 -1.57 0.78
CA ARG A 29 1.56 -1.37 1.70
C ARG A 29 1.75 -2.52 2.70
N ARG A 30 0.73 -3.35 2.90
CA ARG A 30 0.79 -4.54 3.79
C ARG A 30 1.21 -5.81 3.04
N ASP A 31 1.22 -5.78 1.71
CA ASP A 31 1.73 -6.87 0.90
C ASP A 31 3.24 -7.07 1.15
N ARG A 32 3.65 -8.33 1.39
CA ARG A 32 5.03 -8.65 1.75
C ARG A 32 6.00 -8.46 0.58
N ASP A 33 5.56 -8.80 -0.62
CA ASP A 33 6.36 -8.66 -1.84
C ASP A 33 6.53 -7.18 -2.17
N TYR A 34 5.49 -6.38 -1.96
CA TYR A 34 5.56 -4.92 -2.08
C TYR A 34 6.59 -4.33 -1.11
N GLN A 35 6.55 -4.74 0.16
CA GLN A 35 7.49 -4.26 1.18
C GLN A 35 8.93 -4.67 0.88
N GLU A 36 9.16 -5.85 0.32
CA GLU A 36 10.48 -6.29 -0.09
C GLU A 36 10.99 -5.52 -1.31
N ASP A 37 10.17 -5.40 -2.35
CA ASP A 37 10.51 -4.61 -3.53
C ASP A 37 10.79 -3.15 -3.20
N TYR A 38 9.99 -2.54 -2.31
CA TYR A 38 10.18 -1.17 -1.88
C TYR A 38 11.50 -0.99 -1.11
N ARG A 39 11.85 -1.93 -0.23
CA ARG A 39 13.15 -1.94 0.47
C ARG A 39 14.33 -2.12 -0.48
N GLN A 40 14.17 -2.93 -1.53
CA GLN A 40 15.19 -3.08 -2.56
C GLN A 40 15.33 -1.80 -3.39
N LEU A 41 14.22 -1.15 -3.73
CA LEU A 41 14.22 0.11 -4.47
C LEU A 41 14.88 1.23 -3.66
N SER A 42 14.54 1.38 -2.38
CA SER A 42 15.07 2.47 -1.53
C SER A 42 16.59 2.36 -1.27
N ARG A 43 17.16 1.17 -1.43
CA ARG A 43 18.61 0.92 -1.29
C ARG A 43 19.40 1.17 -2.57
N ARG A 44 18.76 1.42 -3.72
CA ARG A 44 19.44 1.62 -5.00
C ARG A 44 19.83 3.07 -5.19
N GLU A 45 21.10 3.33 -5.49
CA GLU A 45 21.60 4.67 -5.84
C GLU A 45 21.08 5.18 -7.20
N ARG A 46 20.71 4.27 -8.12
CA ARG A 46 20.18 4.58 -9.46
C ARG A 46 18.67 4.38 -9.54
N LEU A 47 17.93 5.34 -8.99
CA LEU A 47 16.48 5.24 -8.76
C LEU A 47 15.62 5.30 -10.03
N SER A 48 16.04 5.94 -11.13
CA SER A 48 15.12 6.27 -12.24
C SER A 48 14.55 5.06 -12.99
N ALA A 49 15.40 4.15 -13.47
CA ALA A 49 14.96 2.95 -14.19
C ALA A 49 14.30 1.92 -13.26
N ALA A 50 14.82 1.78 -12.03
CA ALA A 50 14.28 0.88 -11.01
C ALA A 50 12.88 1.33 -10.54
N ALA A 51 12.67 2.63 -10.35
CA ALA A 51 11.38 3.20 -9.98
C ALA A 51 10.34 3.01 -11.10
N GLY A 52 10.75 3.12 -12.37
CA GLY A 52 9.87 2.87 -13.50
C GLY A 52 9.34 1.42 -13.55
N GLN A 53 10.21 0.44 -13.35
CA GLN A 53 9.79 -0.97 -13.27
C GLN A 53 8.92 -1.26 -12.04
N PHE A 54 9.30 -0.71 -10.88
CA PHE A 54 8.53 -0.83 -9.65
C PHE A 54 7.09 -0.28 -9.81
N ARG A 55 6.95 0.92 -10.39
CA ARG A 55 5.63 1.53 -10.65
C ARG A 55 4.77 0.67 -11.57
N ARG A 56 5.35 0.11 -12.65
CA ARG A 56 4.61 -0.77 -13.57
C ARG A 56 4.16 -2.07 -12.90
N LYS A 57 5.02 -2.69 -12.08
CA LYS A 57 4.68 -3.92 -11.35
C LYS A 57 3.50 -3.72 -10.41
N TRP A 58 3.48 -2.60 -9.68
CA TRP A 58 2.50 -2.33 -8.63
C TRP A 58 1.32 -1.43 -9.07
N GLY A 59 1.27 -1.02 -10.34
CA GLY A 59 0.22 -0.14 -10.87
C GLY A 59 0.24 1.27 -10.27
N LEU A 60 1.37 1.72 -9.72
CA LEU A 60 1.49 3.01 -9.05
C LEU A 60 1.70 4.14 -10.07
N SER A 61 0.63 4.86 -10.35
CA SER A 61 0.64 6.09 -11.14
C SER A 61 0.49 7.28 -10.20
N PHE A 62 1.60 7.81 -9.69
CA PHE A 62 1.57 9.14 -9.08
C PHE A 62 1.60 10.15 -10.23
N SER A 63 0.53 10.94 -10.40
CA SER A 63 0.56 12.08 -11.30
C SER A 63 1.72 13.01 -10.90
N SER A 64 2.59 13.32 -11.86
CA SER A 64 3.64 14.34 -11.71
C SER A 64 3.06 15.75 -11.71
#